data_AF-A0A453BZ72-F1
#
_entry.id   AF-A0A453BZ72-F1
#
_cell.length_a   1.000
_cell.length_b   1.000
_cell.length_c   1.000
_cell.angle_alpha   90.00
_cell.angle_beta   90.00
_cell.angle_gamma   90.00
#
_symmetry.space_group_name_H-M   'P 1'
#
loop_
_entity.id
_entity.type
_entity.pdbx_description
1 polymer ?
#
loop_
_entity_poly.entity_id
_entity_poly.type
_entity_poly.pdbx_seq_one_letter_code
_entity_poly.pdbx_strand_id
1 'polypeptide(L)'
;SRSCCSTVQELVSQMEEEPTEAPLYIHIETNDFSYRRHKRQKEEDIAVCECQYDLMDPDSACGERCWNVSTNTECTPGYCRCGVYCKNQRFQKSQYARTRLVKTERRGWGLLADENITAGQFVIEYCGEVISWKEAKRRSQTYEDQGTQLQHSFQ
;
A
#
# COMPACT_ATOMS: atom_id res chain seq x y z
N SER A 1 7.60 18.16 -57.76
CA SER A 1 6.66 18.11 -56.62
C SER A 1 7.07 17.00 -55.67
N ARG A 2 8.06 17.26 -54.81
CA ARG A 2 8.51 16.34 -53.76
C ARG A 2 8.53 17.14 -52.46
N SER A 3 7.46 17.12 -51.67
CA SER A 3 7.47 17.61 -50.29
C SER A 3 6.14 17.31 -49.58
N CYS A 4 5.84 16.02 -49.35
CA CYS A 4 4.80 15.63 -48.39
C CYS A 4 4.99 14.16 -47.99
N CYS A 5 6.22 13.78 -47.60
CA CYS A 5 6.49 12.46 -47.04
C CYS A 5 7.53 12.48 -45.90
N SER A 6 8.06 13.65 -45.54
CA SER A 6 9.02 13.79 -44.44
C SER A 6 8.36 14.04 -43.08
N THR A 7 7.12 14.52 -43.03
CA THR A 7 6.49 14.94 -41.77
C THR A 7 5.91 13.80 -40.93
N VAL A 8 5.85 12.57 -41.46
CA VAL A 8 5.39 11.40 -40.68
C VAL A 8 6.56 10.74 -39.92
N GLN A 9 7.81 10.98 -40.34
CA GLN A 9 9.00 10.42 -39.69
C GLN A 9 9.54 11.28 -38.54
N GLU A 10 9.23 12.57 -38.48
CA GLU A 10 9.71 13.48 -37.43
C GLU A 10 8.85 13.50 -36.16
N LEU A 11 7.68 12.85 -36.15
CA LEU A 11 6.81 12.76 -34.96
C LEU A 11 6.95 11.43 -34.19
N VAL A 12 7.76 10.49 -34.69
CA VAL A 12 8.05 9.21 -34.00
C VAL A 12 9.25 9.34 -33.05
N SER A 13 9.94 10.48 -33.02
CA SER A 13 11.18 10.67 -32.25
C SER A 13 10.98 11.14 -30.80
N GLN A 14 9.77 11.04 -30.24
CA GLN A 14 9.52 11.32 -28.81
C GLN A 14 8.83 10.15 -28.10
N MET A 15 9.00 8.91 -28.59
CA MET A 15 8.75 7.76 -27.74
C MET A 15 9.99 7.58 -26.88
N GLU A 16 9.95 8.13 -25.66
CA GLU A 16 10.85 7.70 -24.59
C GLU A 16 10.79 6.17 -24.56
N GLU A 17 11.93 5.49 -24.72
CA GLU A 17 12.00 4.04 -24.60
C GLU A 17 11.52 3.67 -23.20
N GLU A 18 10.31 3.10 -23.13
CA GLU A 18 9.72 2.61 -21.90
C GLU A 18 10.70 1.63 -21.22
N PRO A 19 11.17 1.92 -19.99
CA PRO A 19 12.16 1.08 -19.33
C PRO A 19 11.67 -0.37 -19.24
N THR A 20 12.46 -1.30 -19.78
CA THR A 20 12.18 -2.74 -19.79
C THR A 20 12.40 -3.38 -18.43
N GLU A 21 13.23 -2.76 -17.60
CA GLU A 21 13.53 -3.21 -16.24
C GLU A 21 12.65 -2.50 -15.21
N ALA A 22 12.37 -3.20 -14.11
CA ALA A 22 11.62 -2.63 -13.01
C ALA A 22 12.41 -1.49 -12.36
N PRO A 23 11.76 -0.39 -11.94
CA PRO A 23 12.45 0.68 -11.24
C PRO A 23 13.13 0.14 -9.98
N LEU A 24 14.32 0.64 -9.70
CA LEU A 24 15.02 0.32 -8.46
C LEU A 24 14.27 0.94 -7.29
N TYR A 25 13.91 0.13 -6.31
CA TYR A 25 13.37 0.57 -5.04
C TYR A 25 13.90 -0.28 -3.90
N ILE A 26 13.88 0.28 -2.70
CA ILE A 26 14.18 -0.46 -1.47
C ILE A 26 12.84 -0.95 -0.92
N HIS A 27 12.69 -2.26 -0.80
CA HIS A 27 11.50 -2.83 -0.15
C HIS A 27 11.56 -2.57 1.35
N ILE A 28 10.51 -1.99 1.89
CA ILE A 28 10.33 -1.77 3.34
C ILE A 28 9.07 -2.48 3.80
N GLU A 29 9.17 -3.20 4.91
CA GLU A 29 8.03 -3.93 5.48
C GLU A 29 7.12 -3.04 6.32
N THR A 30 7.67 -1.96 6.89
CA THR A 30 6.95 -1.00 7.73
C THR A 30 7.31 0.43 7.35
N ASN A 31 6.45 1.38 7.73
CA ASN A 31 6.68 2.80 7.49
C ASN A 31 7.99 3.30 8.11
N ASP A 32 8.79 4.03 7.33
CA ASP A 32 9.99 4.71 7.82
C ASP A 32 9.66 6.15 8.21
N PHE A 33 9.82 6.49 9.48
CA PHE A 33 9.44 7.80 10.00
C PHE A 33 10.65 8.72 10.13
N SER A 34 10.92 9.52 9.10
CA SER A 34 12.10 10.39 9.06
C SER A 34 12.00 11.63 9.96
N TYR A 35 10.79 12.16 10.19
CA TYR A 35 10.59 13.39 10.99
C TYR A 35 10.13 13.18 12.44
N ARG A 36 9.62 11.98 12.77
CA ARG A 36 9.10 11.67 14.11
C ARG A 36 9.37 10.23 14.48
N ARG A 37 9.36 9.92 15.77
CA ARG A 37 9.35 8.51 16.21
C ARG A 37 7.99 7.89 15.95
N HIS A 38 8.00 6.57 15.73
CA HIS A 38 6.79 5.77 15.76
C HIS A 38 6.06 5.98 17.08
N LYS A 39 4.76 6.29 17.04
CA LYS A 39 3.95 6.45 18.24
C LYS A 39 3.55 5.07 18.73
N ARG A 40 3.89 4.75 19.98
CA ARG A 40 3.39 3.54 20.64
C ARG A 40 2.02 3.87 21.23
N GLN A 41 1.05 2.98 21.00
CA GLN A 41 -0.24 3.05 21.66
C GLN A 41 -0.04 2.87 23.16
N LYS A 42 -0.72 3.69 23.98
CA LYS A 42 -0.76 3.49 25.42
C LYS A 42 -1.83 2.47 25.77
N GLU A 43 -1.65 1.76 26.88
CA GLU A 43 -2.60 0.75 27.34
C GLU A 43 -4.02 1.31 27.58
N GLU A 44 -4.12 2.53 28.12
CA GLU A 44 -5.38 3.25 28.32
C GLU A 44 -6.13 3.58 27.02
N ASP A 45 -5.44 3.61 25.88
CA ASP A 45 -5.99 3.93 24.56
C ASP A 45 -6.33 2.66 23.74
N ILE A 46 -6.18 1.46 24.32
CA ILE A 46 -6.46 0.20 23.63
C ILE A 46 -7.97 -0.05 23.57
N ALA A 47 -8.52 -0.05 22.36
CA ALA A 47 -9.89 -0.48 22.10
C ALA A 47 -9.99 -2.01 22.20
N VAL A 48 -10.58 -2.50 23.29
CA VAL A 48 -10.78 -3.94 23.51
C VAL A 48 -12.14 -4.37 22.98
N CYS A 49 -12.17 -5.23 21.97
CA CYS A 49 -13.42 -5.81 21.49
C CYS A 49 -13.95 -6.88 22.46
N GLU A 50 -15.26 -7.11 22.46
CA GLU A 50 -15.90 -8.11 23.31
C GLU A 50 -16.13 -9.48 22.65
N CYS A 51 -15.55 -9.71 21.47
CA CYS A 51 -15.77 -10.92 20.68
C CYS A 51 -15.44 -12.21 21.45
N GLN A 52 -16.23 -13.23 21.16
CA GLN A 52 -15.96 -14.63 21.46
C GLN A 52 -15.98 -15.39 20.12
N TYR A 53 -15.33 -16.55 20.08
CA TYR A 53 -15.26 -17.39 18.88
C TYR A 53 -15.58 -18.83 19.25
N ASP A 54 -16.08 -19.58 18.27
CA ASP A 54 -16.29 -21.02 18.40
C ASP A 54 -14.94 -21.74 18.25
N LEU A 55 -14.60 -22.59 19.22
CA LEU A 55 -13.36 -23.38 19.18
C LEU A 55 -13.36 -24.40 18.03
N MET A 56 -14.53 -24.80 17.54
CA MET A 56 -14.69 -25.68 16.39
C MET A 56 -14.70 -24.91 15.06
N ASP A 57 -14.85 -23.59 15.12
CA ASP A 57 -14.77 -22.69 13.96
C ASP A 57 -13.92 -21.46 14.29
N PRO A 58 -12.58 -21.59 14.20
CA PRO A 58 -11.66 -20.46 14.35
C PRO A 58 -11.92 -19.30 13.40
N ASP A 59 -12.66 -19.54 12.30
CA ASP A 59 -12.98 -18.49 11.34
C ASP A 59 -14.00 -17.49 11.86
N SER A 60 -14.74 -17.85 12.92
CA SER A 60 -15.65 -16.96 13.64
C SER A 60 -14.95 -15.86 14.46
N ALA A 61 -13.63 -15.97 14.69
CA ALA A 61 -12.87 -15.06 15.54
C ALA A 61 -12.64 -13.68 14.89
N CYS A 62 -13.31 -12.66 15.43
CA CYS A 62 -13.16 -11.25 15.01
C CYS A 62 -13.29 -11.02 13.49
N GLY A 63 -14.35 -11.57 12.90
CA GLY A 63 -14.77 -11.23 11.53
C GLY A 63 -15.54 -9.90 11.45
N GLU A 64 -16.42 -9.77 10.46
CA GLU A 64 -17.16 -8.53 10.15
C GLU A 64 -18.00 -7.97 11.31
N ARG A 65 -18.45 -8.84 12.23
CA ARG A 65 -19.25 -8.46 13.41
C ARG A 65 -18.41 -7.96 14.59
N CYS A 66 -17.09 -7.93 14.46
CA CYS A 66 -16.23 -7.37 15.49
C CYS A 66 -16.36 -5.85 15.52
N TRP A 67 -16.65 -5.27 16.69
CA TRP A 67 -16.78 -3.81 16.83
C TRP A 67 -15.54 -3.07 16.34
N ASN A 68 -14.34 -3.58 16.67
CA ASN A 68 -13.07 -3.01 16.21
C ASN A 68 -12.97 -3.03 14.66
N VAL A 69 -13.45 -4.08 13.98
CA VAL A 69 -13.51 -4.14 12.51
C VAL A 69 -14.46 -3.06 11.98
N SER A 70 -15.65 -2.93 12.57
CA SER A 70 -16.64 -1.92 12.13
C SER A 70 -16.17 -0.48 12.33
N THR A 71 -15.21 -0.24 13.23
CA THR A 71 -14.62 1.08 13.49
C THR A 71 -13.22 1.25 12.89
N ASN A 72 -12.82 0.38 11.95
CA ASN A 72 -11.51 0.40 11.29
C ASN A 72 -10.33 0.44 12.28
N THR A 73 -10.46 -0.25 13.40
CA THR A 73 -9.43 -0.37 14.44
C THR A 73 -8.96 -1.82 14.50
N GLU A 74 -7.65 -2.08 14.51
CA GLU A 74 -7.17 -3.45 14.74
C GLU A 74 -7.32 -3.85 16.22
N CYS A 75 -7.52 -5.13 16.46
CA CYS A 75 -7.42 -5.67 17.81
C CYS A 75 -5.94 -5.71 18.24
N THR A 76 -5.64 -5.21 19.44
CA THR A 76 -4.28 -5.32 19.99
C THR A 76 -4.01 -6.76 20.48
N PRO A 77 -2.90 -7.39 20.06
CA PRO A 77 -2.48 -8.71 20.53
C PRO A 77 -2.39 -8.77 22.04
N GLY A 78 -2.90 -9.86 22.64
CA GLY A 78 -2.95 -10.04 24.09
C GLY A 78 -4.17 -9.41 24.78
N TYR A 79 -4.86 -8.46 24.16
CA TYR A 79 -6.04 -7.80 24.75
C TYR A 79 -7.37 -8.41 24.26
N CYS A 80 -7.40 -8.94 23.04
CA CYS A 80 -8.58 -9.61 22.50
C CYS A 80 -8.78 -11.01 23.12
N ARG A 81 -10.00 -11.33 23.59
CA ARG A 81 -10.35 -12.66 24.11
C ARG A 81 -10.23 -13.80 23.10
N CYS A 82 -10.26 -13.49 21.80
CA CYS A 82 -10.01 -14.49 20.75
C CYS A 82 -8.51 -14.89 20.67
N GLY A 83 -7.62 -14.18 21.39
CA GLY A 83 -6.21 -14.52 21.50
C GLY A 83 -5.52 -14.60 20.14
N VAL A 84 -4.74 -15.66 19.95
CA VAL A 84 -3.99 -15.92 18.71
C VAL A 84 -4.89 -16.13 17.48
N TYR A 85 -6.14 -16.54 17.70
CA TYR A 85 -7.13 -16.79 16.64
C TYR A 85 -7.81 -15.51 16.14
N CYS A 86 -7.60 -14.36 16.79
CA CYS A 86 -8.14 -13.09 16.32
C CYS A 86 -7.69 -12.78 14.88
N LYS A 87 -8.67 -12.63 13.98
CA LYS A 87 -8.45 -12.29 12.56
C LYS A 87 -8.31 -10.80 12.28
N ASN A 88 -8.56 -9.94 13.26
CA ASN A 88 -8.46 -8.48 13.14
C ASN A 88 -7.07 -7.97 13.62
N GLN A 89 -6.00 -8.57 13.08
CA GLN A 89 -4.59 -8.30 13.41
C GLN A 89 -3.71 -8.40 12.14
N ARG A 90 -4.26 -8.04 10.98
CA ARG A 90 -3.67 -8.32 9.66
C ARG A 90 -2.49 -7.41 9.33
N PHE A 91 -2.53 -6.13 9.72
CA PHE A 91 -1.40 -5.21 9.56
C PHE A 91 -0.24 -5.65 10.46
N GLN A 92 -0.54 -5.86 11.75
CA GLN A 92 0.47 -6.31 12.72
C GLN A 92 1.11 -7.66 12.40
N LYS A 93 0.40 -8.54 11.69
CA LYS A 93 0.90 -9.86 11.25
C LYS A 93 1.40 -9.86 9.79
N SER A 94 1.39 -8.72 9.09
CA SER A 94 1.72 -8.60 7.67
C SER A 94 1.03 -9.64 6.77
N GLN A 95 -0.25 -9.89 7.02
CA GLN A 95 -1.05 -10.90 6.31
C GLN A 95 -1.54 -10.37 4.96
N TYR A 96 -0.61 -10.19 4.03
CA TYR A 96 -0.87 -9.64 2.71
C TYR A 96 -1.27 -10.71 1.69
N ALA A 97 -2.07 -10.29 0.71
CA ALA A 97 -2.36 -11.08 -0.46
C ALA A 97 -1.11 -11.24 -1.35
N ARG A 98 -0.96 -12.40 -1.98
CA ARG A 98 0.12 -12.63 -2.95
C ARG A 98 -0.08 -11.76 -4.18
N THR A 99 0.98 -11.07 -4.57
CA THR A 99 0.98 -10.20 -5.75
C THR A 99 2.28 -10.37 -6.53
N ARG A 100 2.25 -10.00 -7.81
CA ARG A 100 3.43 -9.98 -8.68
C ARG A 100 3.44 -8.72 -9.53
N LEU A 101 4.65 -8.26 -9.85
CA LEU A 101 4.86 -7.08 -10.69
C LEU A 101 4.62 -7.44 -12.17
N VAL A 102 3.94 -6.56 -12.90
CA VAL A 102 3.67 -6.73 -14.34
C VAL A 102 3.92 -5.43 -15.09
N LYS A 103 4.57 -5.51 -16.26
CA LYS A 103 4.67 -4.36 -17.17
C LYS A 103 3.33 -4.20 -17.88
N THR A 104 2.81 -2.97 -17.90
CA THR A 104 1.58 -2.60 -18.60
C THR A 104 1.92 -1.82 -19.86
N GLU A 105 1.03 -1.82 -20.85
CA GLU A 105 1.28 -1.18 -22.15
C GLU A 105 1.40 0.35 -22.09
N ARG A 106 0.72 1.00 -21.13
CA ARG A 106 0.58 2.48 -21.12
C ARG A 106 0.73 3.15 -19.76
N ARG A 107 0.85 2.38 -18.68
CA ARG A 107 0.85 2.91 -17.30
C ARG A 107 2.09 2.51 -16.51
N GLY A 108 3.16 2.13 -17.20
CA GLY A 108 4.38 1.63 -16.57
C GLY A 108 4.16 0.27 -15.91
N TRP A 109 4.64 0.13 -14.68
CA TRP A 109 4.56 -1.12 -13.90
C TRP A 109 3.32 -1.14 -12.99
N GLY A 110 2.66 -2.30 -12.93
CA GLY A 110 1.50 -2.54 -12.08
C GLY A 110 1.67 -3.76 -11.18
N LEU A 111 0.81 -3.86 -10.18
CA LEU A 111 0.66 -5.04 -9.33
C LEU A 111 -0.53 -5.86 -9.80
N LEU A 112 -0.31 -7.17 -9.97
CA LEU A 112 -1.37 -8.14 -10.24
C LEU A 112 -1.52 -9.09 -9.05
N ALA A 113 -2.75 -9.43 -8.69
CA ALA A 113 -3.02 -10.49 -7.72
C ALA A 113 -2.53 -11.85 -8.25
N ASP A 114 -1.85 -12.60 -7.39
CA ASP A 114 -1.33 -13.95 -7.66
C ASP A 114 -2.08 -15.01 -6.82
N GLU A 115 -3.31 -14.68 -6.45
CA GLU A 115 -4.28 -15.55 -5.82
C GLU A 115 -5.70 -14.98 -5.94
N ASN A 116 -6.69 -15.79 -5.59
CA ASN A 116 -8.08 -15.33 -5.52
C ASN A 116 -8.27 -14.45 -4.29
N ILE A 117 -8.77 -13.23 -4.51
CA ILE A 117 -9.08 -12.26 -3.45
C ILE A 117 -10.60 -12.10 -3.39
N THR A 118 -11.21 -12.39 -2.24
CA THR A 118 -12.65 -12.21 -2.05
C THR A 118 -13.00 -10.76 -1.72
N ALA A 119 -14.24 -10.34 -1.96
CA ALA A 119 -14.71 -9.03 -1.54
C ALA A 119 -14.50 -8.83 -0.03
N GLY A 120 -14.01 -7.65 0.37
CA GLY A 120 -13.70 -7.33 1.77
C GLY A 120 -12.38 -7.94 2.30
N GLN A 121 -11.64 -8.71 1.49
CA GLN A 121 -10.33 -9.22 1.90
C GLN A 121 -9.27 -8.11 1.90
N PHE A 122 -8.49 -8.07 2.98
CA PHE A 122 -7.32 -7.22 3.08
C PHE A 122 -6.24 -7.62 2.05
N VAL A 123 -5.71 -6.64 1.32
CA VAL A 123 -4.75 -6.87 0.22
C VAL A 123 -3.33 -6.61 0.68
N ILE A 124 -2.94 -5.37 0.91
CA ILE A 124 -1.58 -4.99 1.31
C ILE A 124 -1.61 -3.62 1.99
N GLU A 125 -0.64 -3.36 2.88
CA GLU A 125 -0.39 -2.03 3.43
C GLU A 125 0.40 -1.15 2.45
N TYR A 126 0.04 0.12 2.36
CA TYR A 126 0.87 1.12 1.69
C TYR A 126 1.95 1.61 2.67
N CYS A 127 3.12 0.98 2.63
CA CYS A 127 4.29 1.39 3.40
C CYS A 127 5.16 2.37 2.62
N GLY A 128 5.63 3.42 3.29
CA GLY A 128 6.47 4.45 2.69
C GLY A 128 7.28 5.23 3.72
N GLU A 129 8.01 6.22 3.23
CA GLU A 129 8.60 7.23 4.10
C GLU A 129 7.51 8.20 4.57
N VAL A 130 7.36 8.32 5.88
CA VAL A 130 6.47 9.27 6.54
C VAL A 130 7.24 10.55 6.77
N ILE A 131 6.99 11.54 5.90
CA ILE A 131 7.68 12.83 5.85
C ILE A 131 6.82 13.97 6.40
N SER A 132 7.48 15.07 6.77
CA SER A 132 6.77 16.29 7.18
C SER A 132 6.13 16.99 5.97
N TRP A 133 5.09 17.80 6.21
CA TRP A 133 4.49 18.65 5.18
C TRP A 133 5.52 19.55 4.46
N LYS A 134 6.48 20.10 5.21
CA LYS A 134 7.54 20.94 4.65
C LYS A 134 8.43 20.17 3.67
N GLU A 135 8.74 18.93 4.00
CA GLU A 135 9.54 18.05 3.15
C GLU A 135 8.76 17.57 1.93
N ALA A 136 7.48 17.21 2.10
CA ALA A 136 6.60 16.86 0.99
C ALA A 136 6.51 18.01 -0.04
N LYS A 137 6.32 19.24 0.43
CA LYS A 137 6.29 20.43 -0.43
C LYS A 137 7.62 20.65 -1.17
N ARG A 138 8.75 20.49 -0.48
CA ARG A 138 10.08 20.63 -1.07
C ARG A 138 10.32 19.60 -2.18
N ARG A 139 9.92 18.33 -1.95
CA ARG A 139 10.03 17.25 -2.95
C ARG A 139 9.13 17.50 -4.16
N SER A 140 7.87 17.91 -3.96
CA SER A 140 6.96 18.26 -5.06
C SER A 140 7.57 19.29 -6.01
N GLN A 141 8.11 20.39 -5.46
CA GLN A 141 8.77 21.43 -6.24
C GLN A 141 9.99 20.89 -6.99
N THR A 142 10.82 20.08 -6.34
CA THR A 142 11.99 19.47 -6.98
C THR A 142 11.59 18.55 -8.14
N TYR A 143 10.51 17.77 -7.99
CA TYR A 143 10.00 16.90 -9.05
C TYR A 143 9.41 17.68 -10.22
N GLU A 144 8.68 18.76 -9.94
CA GLU A 144 8.17 19.69 -10.95
C GLU A 144 9.31 20.32 -11.75
N ASP A 145 10.35 20.82 -11.06
CA ASP A 145 11.52 21.44 -11.68
C ASP A 145 12.34 20.44 -12.54
N GLN A 146 12.34 19.17 -12.15
CA GLN A 146 13.03 18.08 -12.87
C GLN A 146 12.20 17.46 -13.99
N GLY A 147 10.93 17.87 -14.16
CA GLY A 147 10.03 17.27 -15.13
C GLY A 147 9.62 15.82 -14.80
N THR A 148 9.76 15.41 -13.54
CA THR A 148 9.42 14.05 -13.10
C THR A 148 7.90 13.86 -13.12
N GLN A 149 7.41 13.02 -14.03
CA GLN A 149 5.96 12.76 -14.19
C GLN A 149 5.35 11.90 -13.08
N LEU A 150 6.13 11.10 -12.36
CA LEU A 150 5.64 10.16 -11.35
C LEU A 150 5.94 10.65 -9.94
N GLN A 151 4.89 11.08 -9.23
CA GLN A 151 4.96 11.46 -7.82
C GLN A 151 4.12 10.49 -7.00
N HIS A 152 4.76 9.79 -6.06
CA HIS A 152 4.10 8.82 -5.18
C HIS A 152 3.86 9.44 -3.80
N SER A 153 2.73 10.12 -3.64
CA SER A 153 2.32 10.71 -2.35
C SER A 153 0.91 10.26 -1.97
N PHE A 154 0.71 9.98 -0.69
CA PHE A 154 -0.58 9.65 -0.11
C PHE A 154 -0.80 10.59 1.08
N GLN A 155 -2.00 11.18 1.18
CA GLN A 155 -2.38 12.16 2.21
C GLN A 155 -3.28 11.54 3.26
#